data_AF-A0A1J4K971-F1
#
_entry.id   AF-A0A1J4K971-F1
#
_cell.length_a   1.000
_cell.length_b   1.000
_cell.length_c   1.000
_cell.angle_alpha   90.00
_cell.angle_beta   90.00
_cell.angle_gamma   90.00
#
_symmetry.space_group_name_H-M   'P 1'
#
loop_
_entity.id
_entity.type
_entity.pdbx_description
1 polymer ?
#
loop_
_entity_poly.entity_id
_entity_poly.type
_entity_poly.pdbx_seq_one_letter_code
_entity_poly.pdbx_strand_id
1 'polypeptide(L)'
;MNQNLHFNNSNSFYPQLSGSPSKYSYLPNQFLSEIQYFHDKNKNLFNNLFGNIEIHYTDHFDSTFEKETQSLFGKTPFLAFSFSKFTKQPFEKLLIQKQTDQSLTIDTTFHPSTSQAPVPQYETQKGEETQESEETQESEETQKGEEGQKNEKIKNENYVVEVFSFCSEKHCIIISSVKNDTQGNQTENKQYKDPGNVFLGFLSKYQQERRIPILWSTTQPSFDESRKEKNFSDIIFENNHQIRDEINAFYFEEAFNFTSFQTFSYYIFSIICFKIRRFYFPSSLFENSSFFECFRGYEYGSTQKYKYSFNHTDFLFLRLLGVGSTSTTSLYIHIPTFYLFAIKKMKKSEYHFKLIERERSFYEQFSHPFIVNYYGSLNYSEDEVFFILEFMSEGTL
;
A
#
# COMPACT_ATOMS: atom_id res chain seq x y z
N MET A 1 -9.99 -37.10 -7.54
CA MET A 1 -9.33 -37.04 -8.86
C MET A 1 -8.41 -35.84 -8.85
N ASN A 2 -7.12 -36.08 -8.64
CA ASN A 2 -6.07 -35.08 -8.68
C ASN A 2 -5.78 -34.72 -10.14
N GLN A 3 -5.72 -33.43 -10.46
CA GLN A 3 -5.10 -32.97 -11.70
C GLN A 3 -4.04 -31.92 -11.36
N ASN A 4 -2.79 -32.36 -11.48
CA ASN A 4 -1.59 -31.53 -11.51
C ASN A 4 -1.55 -30.82 -12.87
N LEU A 5 -1.34 -29.50 -12.86
CA LEU A 5 -1.09 -28.70 -14.06
C LEU A 5 0.42 -28.56 -14.26
N HIS A 6 0.95 -29.20 -15.31
CA HIS A 6 2.26 -28.91 -15.88
C HIS A 6 2.12 -27.74 -16.88
N PHE A 7 2.93 -26.70 -16.68
CA PHE A 7 3.11 -25.63 -17.67
C PHE A 7 4.32 -25.93 -18.54
N ASN A 8 4.09 -26.12 -19.85
CA ASN A 8 5.13 -26.05 -20.86
C ASN A 8 5.07 -24.67 -21.53
N ASN A 9 6.24 -24.07 -21.72
CA ASN A 9 6.44 -22.73 -22.20
C ASN A 9 7.09 -22.79 -23.60
N SER A 10 6.47 -22.20 -24.63
CA SER A 10 7.17 -21.49 -25.71
C SER A 10 6.22 -20.88 -26.76
N ASN A 11 6.48 -19.60 -26.99
CA ASN A 11 6.28 -18.77 -28.19
C ASN A 11 4.89 -18.35 -28.67
N SER A 12 4.79 -17.02 -28.71
CA SER A 12 3.83 -16.11 -29.35
C SER A 12 3.19 -16.59 -30.64
N PHE A 13 1.86 -16.65 -30.62
CA PHE A 13 0.94 -16.14 -31.66
C PHE A 13 -0.45 -16.26 -31.04
N TYR A 14 -1.08 -15.16 -30.64
CA TYR A 14 -2.38 -15.18 -29.95
C TYR A 14 -3.49 -15.72 -30.88
N PRO A 15 -4.14 -16.85 -30.58
CA PRO A 15 -5.46 -17.16 -31.11
C PRO A 15 -6.50 -16.70 -30.09
N GLN A 16 -7.62 -16.15 -30.58
CA GLN A 16 -8.77 -15.83 -29.77
C GLN A 16 -9.27 -17.09 -29.05
N LEU A 17 -9.19 -17.09 -27.73
CA LEU A 17 -9.85 -18.08 -26.87
C LEU A 17 -11.05 -17.41 -26.21
N SER A 18 -12.22 -18.01 -26.41
CA SER A 18 -13.53 -17.64 -25.87
C SER A 18 -13.66 -17.94 -24.37
N GLY A 19 -12.65 -17.57 -23.59
CA GLY A 19 -12.72 -17.48 -22.13
C GLY A 19 -12.66 -16.01 -21.76
N SER A 20 -13.44 -15.57 -20.77
CA SER A 20 -13.25 -14.21 -20.24
C SER A 20 -11.78 -14.09 -19.82
N PRO A 21 -11.02 -13.09 -20.31
CA PRO A 21 -9.65 -12.87 -19.87
C PRO A 21 -9.60 -12.82 -18.34
N SER A 22 -8.53 -13.37 -17.74
CA SER A 22 -8.38 -13.26 -16.29
C SER A 22 -8.30 -11.78 -15.91
N LYS A 23 -8.72 -11.42 -14.68
CA LYS A 23 -8.69 -10.03 -14.17
C LYS A 23 -7.31 -9.35 -14.20
N TYR A 24 -6.26 -10.11 -14.55
CA TYR A 24 -4.86 -9.74 -14.51
C TYR A 24 -4.12 -10.09 -15.81
N SER A 25 -4.81 -10.48 -16.89
CA SER A 25 -4.17 -10.98 -18.12
C SER A 25 -3.38 -9.92 -18.89
N TYR A 26 -3.65 -8.64 -18.62
CA TYR A 26 -2.98 -7.51 -19.28
C TYR A 26 -1.74 -7.00 -18.52
N LEU A 27 -1.39 -7.65 -17.41
CA LEU A 27 -0.28 -7.21 -16.57
C LEU A 27 1.07 -7.70 -17.10
N PRO A 28 2.16 -6.93 -16.93
CA PRO A 28 3.51 -7.42 -17.17
C PRO A 28 3.81 -8.70 -16.38
N ASN A 29 4.60 -9.62 -16.93
CA ASN A 29 4.88 -10.93 -16.30
C ASN A 29 5.47 -10.82 -14.89
N GLN A 30 6.43 -9.91 -14.68
CA GLN A 30 6.98 -9.65 -13.34
C GLN A 30 5.85 -9.24 -12.39
N PHE A 31 4.96 -8.39 -12.88
CA PHE A 31 3.91 -7.83 -12.06
C PHE A 31 2.86 -8.88 -11.66
N LEU A 32 2.47 -9.74 -12.62
CA LEU A 32 1.62 -10.89 -12.37
C LEU A 32 2.26 -11.87 -11.36
N SER A 33 3.57 -12.11 -11.45
CA SER A 33 4.28 -13.00 -10.52
C SER A 33 4.29 -12.45 -9.09
N GLU A 34 4.43 -11.13 -8.93
CA GLU A 34 4.35 -10.46 -7.62
C GLU A 34 2.94 -10.58 -7.03
N ILE A 35 1.89 -10.34 -7.84
CA ILE A 35 0.50 -10.51 -7.41
C ILE A 35 0.24 -11.94 -6.96
N GLN A 36 0.67 -12.93 -7.73
CA GLN A 36 0.41 -14.33 -7.42
C GLN A 36 1.16 -14.75 -6.14
N TYR A 37 2.42 -14.33 -5.99
CA TYR A 37 3.17 -14.59 -4.77
C TYR A 37 2.53 -13.90 -3.54
N PHE A 38 2.00 -12.68 -3.68
CA PHE A 38 1.29 -11.99 -2.61
C PHE A 38 -0.03 -12.69 -2.25
N HIS A 39 -0.80 -13.12 -3.25
CA HIS A 39 -2.01 -13.91 -3.06
C HIS A 39 -1.73 -15.19 -2.27
N ASP A 40 -0.68 -15.92 -2.63
CA ASP A 40 -0.36 -17.20 -2.01
C ASP A 40 0.12 -17.03 -0.56
N LYS A 41 0.89 -15.96 -0.28
CA LYS A 41 1.40 -15.66 1.06
C LYS A 41 0.34 -15.08 2.00
N ASN A 42 -0.52 -14.20 1.48
CA ASN A 42 -1.44 -13.36 2.27
C ASN A 42 -2.88 -13.45 1.75
N LYS A 43 -3.35 -14.67 1.47
CA LYS A 43 -4.64 -14.93 0.79
C LYS A 43 -5.83 -14.13 1.34
N ASN A 44 -5.96 -14.02 2.65
CA ASN A 44 -7.09 -13.28 3.25
C ASN A 44 -6.99 -11.78 2.97
N LEU A 45 -5.86 -11.15 3.29
CA LEU A 45 -5.63 -9.73 3.02
C LEU A 45 -5.74 -9.43 1.51
N PHE A 46 -5.19 -10.31 0.67
CA PHE A 46 -5.31 -10.23 -0.78
C PHE A 46 -6.77 -10.21 -1.21
N ASN A 47 -7.56 -11.20 -0.81
CA ASN A 47 -8.96 -11.31 -1.24
C ASN A 47 -9.79 -10.10 -0.78
N ASN A 48 -9.50 -9.55 0.40
CA ASN A 48 -10.25 -8.42 0.94
C ASN A 48 -9.88 -7.11 0.22
N LEU A 49 -8.60 -6.92 -0.13
CA LEU A 49 -8.14 -5.78 -0.92
C LEU A 49 -8.62 -5.87 -2.37
N PHE A 50 -8.41 -7.02 -3.01
CA PHE A 50 -8.44 -7.20 -4.46
C PHE A 50 -9.60 -8.04 -5.01
N GLY A 51 -10.35 -8.77 -4.19
CA GLY A 51 -11.30 -9.79 -4.66
C GLY A 51 -12.31 -9.27 -5.69
N ASN A 52 -12.63 -7.98 -5.63
CA ASN A 52 -13.57 -7.29 -6.51
C ASN A 52 -12.94 -6.25 -7.43
N ILE A 53 -11.60 -6.17 -7.47
CA ILE A 53 -10.87 -5.20 -8.28
C ILE A 53 -10.22 -5.93 -9.46
N GLU A 54 -10.56 -5.49 -10.66
CA GLU A 54 -9.86 -5.81 -11.90
C GLU A 54 -8.70 -4.82 -12.10
N ILE A 55 -7.53 -5.32 -12.48
CA ILE A 55 -6.35 -4.48 -12.68
C ILE A 55 -6.02 -4.44 -14.17
N HIS A 56 -6.07 -3.25 -14.71
CA HIS A 56 -5.69 -2.93 -16.08
C HIS A 56 -4.31 -2.29 -16.09
N TYR A 57 -3.52 -2.58 -17.11
CA TYR A 57 -2.19 -2.00 -17.29
C TYR A 57 -2.04 -1.46 -18.70
N THR A 58 -1.49 -0.25 -18.80
CA THR A 58 -1.11 0.39 -20.06
C THR A 58 0.25 1.09 -19.90
N ASP A 59 0.95 1.28 -21.00
CA ASP A 59 2.26 1.95 -21.06
C ASP A 59 2.18 3.38 -21.64
N HIS A 60 0.99 3.86 -22.00
CA HIS A 60 0.84 5.17 -22.62
C HIS A 60 -0.53 5.84 -22.38
N PHE A 61 -0.52 7.17 -22.37
CA PHE A 61 -1.73 8.02 -22.35
C PHE A 61 -2.15 8.33 -23.79
N ASP A 62 -2.92 7.43 -24.41
CA ASP A 62 -3.41 7.58 -25.78
C ASP A 62 -4.94 7.60 -25.88
N SER A 63 -5.45 7.63 -27.11
CA SER A 63 -6.89 7.61 -27.37
C SER A 63 -7.56 6.30 -26.95
N THR A 64 -6.81 5.20 -26.89
CA THR A 64 -7.30 3.90 -26.43
C THR A 64 -7.50 3.93 -24.93
N PHE A 65 -6.48 4.37 -24.18
CA PHE A 65 -6.53 4.58 -22.74
C PHE A 65 -7.68 5.53 -22.35
N GLU A 66 -7.85 6.64 -23.07
CA GLU A 66 -8.94 7.58 -22.79
C GLU A 66 -10.31 6.91 -22.94
N LYS A 67 -10.54 6.17 -24.03
CA LYS A 67 -11.80 5.44 -24.27
C LYS A 67 -12.05 4.36 -23.22
N GLU A 68 -11.03 3.60 -22.87
CA GLU A 68 -11.10 2.55 -21.86
C GLU A 68 -11.45 3.15 -20.49
N THR A 69 -10.73 4.19 -20.08
CA THR A 69 -10.96 4.88 -18.81
C THR A 69 -12.37 5.47 -18.73
N GLN A 70 -12.84 6.08 -19.82
CA GLN A 70 -14.21 6.58 -19.92
C GLN A 70 -15.25 5.47 -19.83
N SER A 71 -14.97 4.29 -20.40
CA SER A 71 -15.85 3.12 -20.34
C SER A 71 -15.89 2.49 -18.95
N LEU A 72 -14.74 2.38 -18.28
CA LEU A 72 -14.61 1.72 -16.98
C LEU A 72 -15.13 2.58 -15.83
N PHE A 73 -14.83 3.88 -15.84
CA PHE A 73 -15.18 4.77 -14.72
C PHE A 73 -16.47 5.55 -14.96
N GLY A 74 -16.89 5.78 -16.21
CA GLY A 74 -18.17 6.43 -16.52
C GLY A 74 -18.37 7.79 -15.82
N LYS A 75 -19.24 7.82 -14.80
CA LYS A 75 -19.52 8.96 -13.91
C LYS A 75 -19.04 8.73 -12.46
N THR A 76 -18.46 7.58 -12.18
CA THR A 76 -18.05 7.14 -10.84
C THR A 76 -16.76 7.87 -10.44
N PRO A 77 -16.65 8.33 -9.19
CA PRO A 77 -15.40 8.83 -8.66
C PRO A 77 -14.29 7.78 -8.76
N PHE A 78 -13.11 8.22 -9.17
CA PHE A 78 -11.90 7.42 -9.03
C PHE A 78 -10.79 8.27 -8.40
N LEU A 79 -9.84 7.58 -7.82
CA LEU A 79 -8.70 8.19 -7.18
C LEU A 79 -7.48 8.05 -8.09
N ALA A 80 -6.76 9.16 -8.27
CA ALA A 80 -5.59 9.23 -9.13
C ALA A 80 -4.31 9.39 -8.30
N PHE A 81 -3.26 8.71 -8.72
CA PHE A 81 -1.93 8.79 -8.12
C PHE A 81 -0.90 9.00 -9.17
N SER A 82 0.10 9.78 -8.80
CA SER A 82 1.37 9.86 -9.50
C SER A 82 2.46 9.49 -8.54
N PHE A 83 3.26 8.51 -8.93
CA PHE A 83 4.58 8.29 -8.36
C PHE A 83 5.63 8.50 -9.44
N SER A 84 6.59 9.39 -9.17
CA SER A 84 7.75 9.56 -10.02
C SER A 84 8.99 9.14 -9.23
N LYS A 85 9.83 8.31 -9.87
CA LYS A 85 11.27 8.14 -9.66
C LYS A 85 11.68 6.74 -9.22
N PHE A 86 12.16 6.00 -10.21
CA PHE A 86 13.24 5.05 -10.04
C PHE A 86 14.39 5.53 -10.91
N THR A 87 15.58 5.61 -10.35
CA THR A 87 16.81 5.51 -11.13
C THR A 87 17.27 4.08 -10.97
N LYS A 88 17.09 3.23 -12.00
CA LYS A 88 17.70 1.90 -11.96
C LYS A 88 19.22 2.09 -12.01
N GLN A 89 19.93 1.66 -10.98
CA GLN A 89 21.23 1.05 -11.23
C GLN A 89 21.01 -0.25 -12.01
N PRO A 90 21.98 -0.72 -12.83
CA PRO A 90 21.78 -1.83 -13.76
C PRO A 90 21.29 -3.08 -13.03
N PHE A 91 20.03 -3.44 -13.27
CA PHE A 91 19.35 -4.55 -12.59
C PHE A 91 19.96 -5.92 -12.93
N GLU A 92 20.76 -5.98 -14.00
CA GLU A 92 21.42 -7.21 -14.46
C GLU A 92 22.49 -7.72 -13.49
N LYS A 93 23.06 -6.88 -12.61
CA LYS A 93 24.04 -7.36 -11.62
C LYS A 93 23.43 -8.13 -10.45
N LEU A 94 22.15 -7.95 -10.14
CA LEU A 94 21.50 -8.63 -9.00
C LEU A 94 21.07 -10.07 -9.32
N LEU A 95 20.83 -10.40 -10.59
CA LEU A 95 20.56 -11.79 -11.00
C LEU A 95 21.84 -12.62 -11.10
N ILE A 96 22.95 -12.02 -11.54
CA ILE A 96 24.22 -12.74 -11.73
C ILE A 96 24.92 -13.00 -10.40
N GLN A 97 24.89 -12.06 -9.45
CA GLN A 97 25.59 -12.21 -8.17
C GLN A 97 24.99 -13.29 -7.25
N LYS A 98 23.68 -13.55 -7.34
CA LYS A 98 23.04 -14.66 -6.60
C LYS A 98 23.32 -16.05 -7.19
N GLN A 99 23.76 -16.14 -8.45
CA GLN A 99 24.17 -17.42 -9.04
C GLN A 99 25.63 -17.76 -8.73
N THR A 100 26.48 -16.77 -8.47
CA THR A 100 27.89 -17.00 -8.11
C THR A 100 28.11 -17.31 -6.63
N ASP A 101 27.21 -16.88 -5.73
CA ASP A 101 27.38 -17.08 -4.27
C ASP A 101 26.81 -18.42 -3.74
N GLN A 102 26.31 -19.32 -4.59
CA GLN A 102 25.78 -20.65 -4.20
C GLN A 102 26.76 -21.82 -4.42
N SER A 103 28.01 -21.58 -4.77
CA SER A 103 29.05 -22.62 -4.84
C SER A 103 30.17 -22.38 -3.84
N LEU A 104 29.92 -22.60 -2.55
CA LEU A 104 30.96 -22.82 -1.55
C LEU A 104 30.50 -23.88 -0.54
N THR A 105 31.37 -24.88 -0.41
CA THR A 105 31.26 -26.18 0.27
C THR A 105 30.95 -26.08 1.76
N ILE A 106 29.99 -26.89 2.22
CA ILE A 106 29.78 -27.20 3.64
C ILE A 106 30.63 -28.43 3.99
N ASP A 107 31.61 -28.23 4.86
CA ASP A 107 32.38 -29.28 5.51
C ASP A 107 31.74 -29.55 6.89
N THR A 108 31.22 -30.76 7.09
CA THR A 108 30.56 -31.16 8.34
C THR A 108 31.49 -31.96 9.22
N THR A 109 31.91 -31.37 10.34
CA THR A 109 32.34 -32.15 11.52
C THR A 109 31.68 -31.57 12.78
N PHE A 110 30.82 -32.39 13.39
CA PHE A 110 30.16 -32.15 14.66
C PHE A 110 30.76 -33.09 15.71
N HIS A 111 31.22 -32.55 16.83
CA HIS A 111 31.43 -33.28 18.09
C HIS A 111 30.62 -32.58 19.19
N PRO A 112 29.87 -33.31 20.05
CA PRO A 112 29.16 -32.69 21.16
C PRO A 112 29.91 -32.89 22.48
N SER A 113 29.95 -31.85 23.31
CA SER A 113 29.98 -32.04 24.76
C SER A 113 29.30 -30.89 25.50
N THR A 114 28.45 -31.35 26.41
CA THR A 114 27.66 -30.71 27.46
C THR A 114 28.47 -29.87 28.45
N SER A 115 27.84 -28.84 29.04
CA SER A 115 27.54 -28.75 30.49
C SER A 115 27.54 -27.32 31.07
N GLN A 116 26.38 -26.94 31.61
CA GLN A 116 26.12 -26.19 32.85
C GLN A 116 26.52 -24.69 33.01
N ALA A 117 25.52 -23.93 33.47
CA ALA A 117 25.55 -22.55 33.99
C ALA A 117 25.87 -22.53 35.51
N PRO A 118 25.72 -21.44 36.29
CA PRO A 118 25.70 -19.98 36.02
C PRO A 118 26.62 -19.17 36.98
N VAL A 119 26.59 -17.83 36.86
CA VAL A 119 26.57 -16.77 37.94
C VAL A 119 27.46 -15.56 37.57
N PRO A 120 26.97 -14.31 37.68
CA PRO A 120 27.74 -13.09 37.42
C PRO A 120 28.12 -12.35 38.71
N GLN A 121 29.35 -11.83 38.83
CA GLN A 121 29.68 -10.69 39.70
C GLN A 121 30.93 -9.92 39.24
N TYR A 122 30.91 -8.62 39.61
CA TYR A 122 32.00 -7.63 39.74
C TYR A 122 32.26 -6.61 38.61
N GLU A 123 31.69 -5.42 38.81
CA GLU A 123 32.39 -4.17 39.23
C GLU A 123 33.76 -3.77 38.62
N THR A 124 33.76 -2.54 38.07
CA THR A 124 34.62 -1.40 38.47
C THR A 124 35.97 -1.16 37.75
N GLN A 125 35.93 -0.10 36.93
CA GLN A 125 36.86 1.04 36.79
C GLN A 125 38.32 0.92 36.28
N LYS A 126 38.60 1.86 35.35
CA LYS A 126 39.72 2.81 35.25
C LYS A 126 41.13 2.34 34.87
N GLY A 127 41.78 3.21 34.10
CA GLY A 127 43.22 3.29 33.81
C GLY A 127 43.44 3.39 32.31
N GLU A 128 43.59 4.60 31.75
CA GLU A 128 44.87 5.34 31.55
C GLU A 128 45.69 4.69 30.42
N GLU A 129 45.81 5.41 29.29
CA GLU A 129 47.05 6.10 28.84
C GLU A 129 48.05 5.11 28.22
N THR A 130 48.86 5.34 27.19
CA THR A 130 49.16 6.34 26.13
C THR A 130 50.35 5.67 25.37
N GLN A 131 50.83 6.28 24.28
CA GLN A 131 52.13 6.02 23.60
C GLN A 131 52.11 4.99 22.47
N GLU A 132 52.18 5.47 21.24
CA GLU A 132 53.41 5.78 20.46
C GLU A 132 54.04 4.50 19.93
N SER A 133 54.07 4.35 18.60
CA SER A 133 55.27 4.67 17.84
C SER A 133 55.13 4.21 16.39
N GLU A 134 55.66 5.04 15.52
CA GLU A 134 55.98 4.83 14.12
C GLU A 134 56.84 3.57 13.92
N GLU A 135 56.71 2.88 12.78
CA GLU A 135 57.85 2.71 11.86
C GLU A 135 57.45 2.07 10.53
N THR A 136 58.38 2.21 9.61
CA THR A 136 58.27 2.33 8.15
C THR A 136 58.77 1.04 7.48
N GLN A 137 58.72 1.02 6.14
CA GLN A 137 59.42 0.12 5.20
C GLN A 137 58.70 -1.21 4.93
N GLU A 138 58.73 -1.80 3.73
CA GLU A 138 59.51 -1.53 2.53
C GLU A 138 58.79 -2.13 1.30
N SER A 139 59.32 -1.76 0.14
CA SER A 139 59.07 -2.19 -1.24
C SER A 139 58.71 -3.66 -1.49
N GLU A 140 57.94 -3.91 -2.54
CA GLU A 140 58.35 -4.87 -3.57
C GLU A 140 57.71 -4.55 -4.94
N GLU A 141 58.58 -4.42 -5.96
CA GLU A 141 58.25 -4.33 -7.37
C GLU A 141 57.74 -5.67 -7.89
N THR A 142 56.72 -5.67 -8.73
CA THR A 142 56.59 -6.73 -9.75
C THR A 142 55.96 -6.18 -11.03
N GLN A 143 56.79 -6.06 -12.06
CA GLN A 143 56.36 -5.94 -13.46
C GLN A 143 55.88 -7.30 -13.97
N LYS A 144 54.73 -7.34 -14.66
CA LYS A 144 54.51 -8.03 -15.95
C LYS A 144 53.02 -8.11 -16.32
N GLY A 145 52.73 -7.82 -17.59
CA GLY A 145 51.55 -8.34 -18.29
C GLY A 145 50.56 -7.29 -18.78
N GLU A 146 50.92 -6.56 -19.83
CA GLU A 146 49.93 -5.83 -20.65
C GLU A 146 49.13 -6.84 -21.50
N GLU A 147 47.98 -7.28 -20.99
CA GLU A 147 46.89 -7.77 -21.83
C GLU A 147 45.88 -6.64 -22.01
N GLY A 148 45.75 -6.16 -23.26
CA GLY A 148 44.80 -5.12 -23.64
C GLY A 148 43.35 -5.60 -23.52
N GLN A 149 42.79 -5.59 -22.31
CA GLN A 149 41.36 -5.59 -22.10
C GLN A 149 40.81 -4.24 -22.57
N LYS A 150 40.10 -4.25 -23.70
CA LYS A 150 39.21 -3.16 -24.08
C LYS A 150 38.17 -3.01 -22.97
N ASN A 151 38.41 -2.10 -22.03
CA ASN A 151 37.42 -1.61 -21.09
C ASN A 151 36.33 -0.90 -21.89
N GLU A 152 35.35 -1.65 -22.38
CA GLU A 152 34.07 -1.09 -22.81
C GLU A 152 33.51 -0.33 -21.62
N LYS A 153 33.58 0.99 -21.70
CA LYS A 153 33.03 1.91 -20.71
C LYS A 153 31.52 1.76 -20.80
N ILE A 154 30.95 0.84 -20.04
CA ILE A 154 29.51 0.64 -19.93
C ILE A 154 28.93 1.99 -19.53
N LYS A 155 28.25 2.65 -20.46
CA LYS A 155 27.49 3.86 -20.16
C LYS A 155 26.31 3.42 -19.31
N ASN A 156 26.35 3.76 -18.02
CA ASN A 156 25.18 3.61 -17.17
C ASN A 156 24.13 4.59 -17.68
N GLU A 157 23.21 4.11 -18.50
CA GLU A 157 22.03 4.86 -18.90
C GLU A 157 21.07 4.89 -17.71
N ASN A 158 20.81 6.09 -17.19
CA ASN A 158 19.79 6.29 -16.17
C ASN A 158 18.43 6.35 -16.86
N TYR A 159 17.55 5.42 -16.50
CA TYR A 159 16.15 5.45 -16.89
C TYR A 159 15.31 5.93 -15.72
N VAL A 160 14.36 6.83 -15.99
CA VAL A 160 13.37 7.26 -15.02
C VAL A 160 12.03 6.66 -15.40
N VAL A 161 11.50 5.79 -14.53
CA VAL A 161 10.13 5.27 -14.67
C VAL A 161 9.19 6.11 -13.83
N GLU A 162 8.13 6.61 -14.47
CA GLU A 162 6.99 7.25 -13.83
C GLU A 162 5.82 6.29 -13.86
N VAL A 163 5.15 6.11 -12.72
CA VAL A 163 3.99 5.23 -12.58
C VAL A 163 2.81 6.05 -12.10
N PHE A 164 1.70 5.96 -12.82
CA PHE A 164 0.43 6.53 -12.45
C PHE A 164 -0.56 5.40 -12.15
N SER A 165 -1.44 5.60 -11.20
CA SER A 165 -2.47 4.62 -10.89
C SER A 165 -3.81 5.28 -10.61
N PHE A 166 -4.87 4.63 -11.08
CA PHE A 166 -6.25 5.06 -10.99
C PHE A 166 -7.01 3.94 -10.31
N CYS A 167 -7.81 4.23 -9.30
CA CYS A 167 -8.61 3.20 -8.64
C CYS A 167 -10.04 3.65 -8.39
N SER A 168 -10.96 2.73 -8.66
CA SER A 168 -12.40 2.82 -8.43
C SER A 168 -12.88 1.55 -7.71
N GLU A 169 -14.19 1.36 -7.59
CA GLU A 169 -14.78 0.20 -6.93
C GLU A 169 -14.37 -1.14 -7.54
N LYS A 170 -14.32 -1.19 -8.87
CA LYS A 170 -14.17 -2.43 -9.64
C LYS A 170 -12.89 -2.45 -10.47
N HIS A 171 -12.28 -1.30 -10.71
CA HIS A 171 -11.17 -1.19 -11.65
C HIS A 171 -10.05 -0.37 -11.05
N CYS A 172 -8.83 -0.87 -11.18
CA CYS A 172 -7.62 -0.07 -11.04
C CYS A 172 -6.85 -0.10 -12.36
N ILE A 173 -6.46 1.07 -12.87
CA ILE A 173 -5.62 1.19 -14.06
C ILE A 173 -4.23 1.63 -13.62
N ILE A 174 -3.19 0.97 -14.13
CA ILE A 174 -1.79 1.31 -13.87
C ILE A 174 -1.17 1.73 -15.19
N ILE A 175 -0.49 2.87 -15.16
CA ILE A 175 0.18 3.44 -16.33
C ILE A 175 1.64 3.62 -16.00
N SER A 176 2.53 3.04 -16.78
CA SER A 176 3.96 3.31 -16.64
C SER A 176 4.51 4.04 -17.85
N SER A 177 5.28 5.11 -17.63
CA SER A 177 6.03 5.80 -18.67
C SER A 177 7.52 5.69 -18.38
N VAL A 178 8.30 5.29 -19.38
CA VAL A 178 9.77 5.25 -19.28
C VAL A 178 10.36 6.50 -19.95
N LYS A 179 11.16 7.27 -19.22
CA LYS A 179 11.97 8.36 -19.75
C LYS A 179 13.42 7.91 -19.84
N ASN A 180 14.02 8.07 -21.01
CA ASN A 180 15.45 7.89 -21.18
C ASN A 180 16.12 9.22 -20.83
N ASP A 181 16.92 9.25 -19.75
CA ASP A 181 17.67 10.46 -19.34
C ASP A 181 18.99 10.59 -20.12
N THR A 182 19.02 10.14 -21.38
CA THR A 182 20.19 10.30 -22.24
C THR A 182 20.30 11.76 -22.67
N GLN A 183 20.86 12.59 -21.77
CA GLN A 183 21.27 13.97 -22.03
C GLN A 183 22.44 14.08 -23.04
N GLY A 184 22.80 12.99 -23.73
CA GLY A 184 23.94 12.94 -24.64
C GLY A 184 23.54 12.99 -26.11
N ASN A 185 23.64 14.20 -26.68
CA ASN A 185 23.64 14.53 -28.11
C ASN A 185 22.26 14.62 -28.80
N GLN A 186 21.78 15.86 -28.77
CA GLN A 186 20.69 16.42 -29.57
C GLN A 186 20.96 16.27 -31.08
N THR A 187 20.55 15.16 -31.67
CA THR A 187 20.25 15.13 -33.10
C THR A 187 18.87 14.50 -33.29
N GLU A 188 17.95 15.37 -33.74
CA GLU A 188 16.56 15.13 -34.18
C GLU A 188 15.43 15.11 -33.10
N ASN A 189 15.10 16.31 -32.60
CA ASN A 189 13.77 16.95 -32.50
C ASN A 189 12.45 16.14 -32.36
N LYS A 190 12.43 14.93 -31.80
CA LYS A 190 11.18 14.37 -31.26
C LYS A 190 10.95 14.97 -29.87
N GLN A 191 10.17 16.05 -29.81
CA GLN A 191 9.72 16.67 -28.56
C GLN A 191 8.82 15.68 -27.81
N TYR A 192 9.40 14.81 -27.00
CA TYR A 192 8.65 13.95 -26.10
C TYR A 192 7.90 14.85 -25.11
N LYS A 193 6.56 14.81 -25.14
CA LYS A 193 5.75 15.50 -24.14
C LYS A 193 6.06 14.90 -22.78
N ASP A 194 6.29 15.75 -21.78
CA ASP A 194 6.44 15.31 -20.39
C ASP A 194 5.19 14.50 -19.99
N PRO A 195 5.32 13.19 -19.68
CA PRO A 195 4.23 12.31 -19.27
C PRO A 195 3.42 12.88 -18.11
N GLY A 196 4.08 13.55 -17.16
CA GLY A 196 3.40 14.28 -16.10
C GLY A 196 2.45 15.36 -16.65
N ASN A 197 2.85 16.14 -17.64
CA ASN A 197 1.96 17.13 -18.26
C ASN A 197 0.82 16.48 -19.06
N VAL A 198 1.09 15.37 -19.75
CA VAL A 198 0.06 14.61 -20.46
C VAL A 198 -0.98 14.07 -19.48
N PHE A 199 -0.53 13.50 -18.36
CA PHE A 199 -1.38 13.01 -17.29
C PHE A 199 -2.26 14.10 -16.69
N LEU A 200 -1.70 15.27 -16.38
CA LEU A 200 -2.47 16.38 -15.84
C LEU A 200 -3.47 16.95 -16.84
N GLY A 201 -3.09 17.06 -18.11
CA GLY A 201 -4.01 17.44 -19.18
C GLY A 201 -5.18 16.45 -19.28
N PHE A 202 -4.91 15.15 -19.16
CA PHE A 202 -5.95 14.12 -19.10
C PHE A 202 -6.87 14.31 -17.88
N LEU A 203 -6.32 14.45 -16.67
CA LEU A 203 -7.14 14.60 -15.45
C LEU A 203 -8.02 15.85 -15.51
N SER A 204 -7.45 17.00 -15.90
CA SER A 204 -8.20 18.26 -15.99
C SER A 204 -9.35 18.14 -16.99
N LYS A 205 -9.09 17.65 -18.21
CA LYS A 205 -10.11 17.39 -19.22
C LYS A 205 -11.19 16.43 -18.70
N TYR A 206 -10.77 15.31 -18.10
CA TYR A 206 -11.68 14.29 -17.59
C TYR A 206 -12.60 14.84 -16.48
N GLN A 207 -12.04 15.58 -15.52
CA GLN A 207 -12.81 16.23 -14.46
C GLN A 207 -13.83 17.22 -15.03
N GLN A 208 -13.43 18.07 -15.98
CA GLN A 208 -14.33 19.05 -16.59
C GLN A 208 -15.49 18.39 -17.35
N GLU A 209 -15.19 17.37 -18.17
CA GLU A 209 -16.18 16.67 -18.99
C GLU A 209 -17.15 15.85 -18.14
N ARG A 210 -16.64 15.17 -17.10
CA ARG A 210 -17.43 14.23 -16.30
C ARG A 210 -17.99 14.81 -15.02
N ARG A 211 -17.50 15.98 -14.59
CA ARG A 211 -17.84 16.62 -13.31
C ARG A 211 -17.57 15.70 -12.12
N ILE A 212 -16.49 14.94 -12.19
CA ILE A 212 -16.06 14.01 -11.15
C ILE A 212 -14.94 14.65 -10.34
N PRO A 213 -15.01 14.63 -8.99
CA PRO A 213 -13.88 15.04 -8.16
C PRO A 213 -12.71 14.08 -8.37
N ILE A 214 -11.54 14.61 -8.72
CA ILE A 214 -10.31 13.83 -8.83
C ILE A 214 -9.52 14.00 -7.54
N LEU A 215 -9.35 12.89 -6.85
CA LEU A 215 -8.60 12.85 -5.60
C LEU A 215 -7.16 12.46 -5.91
N TRP A 216 -6.24 13.26 -5.39
CA TRP A 216 -4.81 13.05 -5.58
C TRP A 216 -4.14 12.79 -4.25
N SER A 217 -3.20 11.86 -4.26
CA SER A 217 -2.31 11.69 -3.14
C SER A 217 -0.90 11.37 -3.62
N THR A 218 0.08 11.91 -2.91
CA THR A 218 1.51 11.74 -3.19
C THR A 218 2.17 11.15 -1.95
N THR A 219 3.03 10.16 -2.14
CA THR A 219 3.83 9.57 -1.05
C THR A 219 5.06 10.41 -0.75
N GLN A 220 5.46 11.35 -1.62
CA GLN A 220 6.61 12.21 -1.36
C GLN A 220 6.22 13.32 -0.38
N PRO A 221 6.83 13.37 0.83
CA PRO A 221 6.54 14.40 1.84
C PRO A 221 6.87 15.81 1.37
N SER A 222 7.87 15.91 0.49
CA SER A 222 8.32 17.13 -0.17
C SER A 222 7.82 17.16 -1.61
N PHE A 223 6.50 17.14 -1.82
CA PHE A 223 5.98 17.64 -3.09
C PHE A 223 6.38 19.11 -3.15
N ASP A 224 7.56 19.32 -3.75
CA ASP A 224 8.25 20.60 -3.80
C ASP A 224 7.26 21.63 -4.32
N GLU A 225 6.95 22.64 -3.50
CA GLU A 225 6.01 23.68 -3.88
C GLU A 225 6.45 24.42 -5.15
N SER A 226 7.73 24.33 -5.53
CA SER A 226 8.23 24.81 -6.82
C SER A 226 7.58 24.12 -8.03
N ARG A 227 7.09 22.87 -7.88
CA ARG A 227 6.32 22.17 -8.93
C ARG A 227 4.88 22.66 -9.07
N LYS A 228 4.41 23.58 -8.20
CA LYS A 228 3.11 24.28 -8.35
C LYS A 228 3.06 25.20 -9.59
N GLU A 229 4.16 25.40 -10.31
CA GLU A 229 4.12 26.05 -11.64
C GLU A 229 3.28 25.29 -12.67
N LYS A 230 3.10 23.97 -12.50
CA LYS A 230 2.10 23.25 -13.29
C LYS A 230 0.72 23.72 -12.82
N ASN A 231 -0.12 24.21 -13.74
CA ASN A 231 -1.40 24.81 -13.39
C ASN A 231 -2.40 23.74 -12.89
N PHE A 232 -2.30 23.44 -11.60
CA PHE A 232 -3.13 22.50 -10.87
C PHE A 232 -4.45 23.13 -10.39
N SER A 233 -4.65 24.43 -10.62
CA SER A 233 -5.80 25.17 -10.06
C SER A 233 -7.17 24.67 -10.53
N ASP A 234 -7.21 23.97 -11.67
CA ASP A 234 -8.45 23.39 -12.23
C ASP A 234 -8.82 22.03 -11.61
N ILE A 235 -7.88 21.36 -10.93
CA ILE A 235 -8.13 20.07 -10.28
C ILE A 235 -8.42 20.32 -8.80
N ILE A 236 -9.51 19.75 -8.28
CA ILE A 236 -9.91 19.94 -6.88
C ILE A 236 -9.09 18.96 -6.03
N PHE A 237 -7.98 19.45 -5.48
CA PHE A 237 -7.16 18.70 -4.55
C PHE A 237 -7.73 18.77 -3.14
N GLU A 238 -8.34 17.68 -2.68
CA GLU A 238 -8.73 17.57 -1.28
C GLU A 238 -7.50 17.23 -0.42
N ASN A 239 -6.88 18.28 0.12
CA ASN A 239 -5.73 18.20 1.02
C ASN A 239 -6.18 18.06 2.48
N ASN A 240 -6.77 16.90 2.82
CA ASN A 240 -7.10 16.58 4.20
C ASN A 240 -5.94 15.80 4.84
N HIS A 241 -5.19 16.48 5.71
CA HIS A 241 -4.05 15.87 6.42
C HIS A 241 -4.46 14.66 7.27
N GLN A 242 -5.67 14.63 7.83
CA GLN A 242 -6.14 13.50 8.64
C GLN A 242 -6.30 12.24 7.79
N ILE A 243 -6.91 12.37 6.61
CA ILE A 243 -7.06 11.25 5.66
C ILE A 243 -5.69 10.74 5.21
N ARG A 244 -4.73 11.65 4.98
CA ARG A 244 -3.35 11.26 4.65
C ARG A 244 -2.72 10.44 5.78
N ASP A 245 -2.91 10.84 7.03
CA ASP A 245 -2.39 10.10 8.18
C ASP A 245 -3.06 8.73 8.33
N GLU A 246 -4.36 8.61 8.06
CA GLU A 246 -5.08 7.33 8.03
C GLU A 246 -4.51 6.38 6.98
N ILE A 247 -4.31 6.86 5.75
CA ILE A 247 -3.75 6.06 4.66
C ILE A 247 -2.33 5.62 5.00
N ASN A 248 -1.53 6.54 5.53
CA ASN A 248 -0.16 6.24 5.96
C ASN A 248 -0.15 5.21 7.10
N ALA A 249 -1.03 5.34 8.09
CA ALA A 249 -1.14 4.39 9.20
C ALA A 249 -1.41 2.98 8.67
N PHE A 250 -2.41 2.81 7.79
CA PHE A 250 -2.66 1.52 7.15
C PHE A 250 -1.46 1.03 6.35
N TYR A 251 -0.90 1.90 5.50
CA TYR A 251 0.21 1.52 4.63
C TYR A 251 1.44 1.09 5.43
N PHE A 252 1.78 1.77 6.53
CA PHE A 252 2.94 1.45 7.34
C PHE A 252 2.77 0.15 8.12
N GLU A 253 1.62 -0.07 8.74
CA GLU A 253 1.30 -1.32 9.45
C GLU A 253 1.35 -2.53 8.48
N GLU A 254 0.83 -2.36 7.27
CA GLU A 254 0.83 -3.42 6.26
C GLU A 254 2.06 -3.38 5.33
N ALA A 255 2.98 -2.44 5.52
CA ALA A 255 4.11 -2.22 4.60
C ALA A 255 4.97 -3.48 4.47
N PHE A 256 5.17 -4.20 5.57
CA PHE A 256 5.94 -5.45 5.58
C PHE A 256 5.33 -6.51 4.65
N ASN A 257 4.00 -6.51 4.51
CA ASN A 257 3.30 -7.40 3.59
C ASN A 257 3.52 -7.00 2.12
N PHE A 258 3.97 -5.77 1.85
CA PHE A 258 4.20 -5.21 0.51
C PHE A 258 5.68 -5.03 0.13
N THR A 259 6.59 -4.94 1.10
CA THR A 259 8.01 -4.59 0.86
C THR A 259 8.76 -5.60 -0.02
N SER A 260 8.30 -6.85 -0.06
CA SER A 260 8.88 -7.89 -0.92
C SER A 260 8.50 -7.73 -2.40
N PHE A 261 7.62 -6.79 -2.73
CA PHE A 261 6.97 -6.67 -4.03
C PHE A 261 7.15 -5.26 -4.57
N GLN A 262 8.27 -5.04 -5.28
CA GLN A 262 8.66 -3.72 -5.71
C GLN A 262 7.57 -3.10 -6.60
N THR A 263 7.19 -3.76 -7.70
CA THR A 263 6.18 -3.21 -8.62
C THR A 263 4.81 -3.09 -7.94
N PHE A 264 4.44 -4.07 -7.12
CA PHE A 264 3.19 -4.12 -6.35
C PHE A 264 3.01 -2.91 -5.41
N SER A 265 4.08 -2.51 -4.75
CA SER A 265 4.05 -1.44 -3.74
C SER A 265 3.66 -0.06 -4.30
N TYR A 266 3.78 0.17 -5.61
CA TYR A 266 3.50 1.48 -6.21
C TYR A 266 2.01 1.82 -6.34
N TYR A 267 1.14 0.82 -6.46
CA TYR A 267 -0.29 1.05 -6.66
C TYR A 267 -1.14 0.44 -5.53
N ILE A 268 -0.56 -0.36 -4.63
CA ILE A 268 -1.26 -0.81 -3.41
C ILE A 268 -1.76 0.38 -2.60
N PHE A 269 -0.95 1.44 -2.53
CA PHE A 269 -1.30 2.70 -1.89
C PHE A 269 -2.58 3.30 -2.50
N SER A 270 -2.78 3.11 -3.81
CA SER A 270 -3.96 3.60 -4.49
C SER A 270 -5.24 2.88 -4.13
N ILE A 271 -5.13 1.57 -3.98
CA ILE A 271 -6.23 0.72 -3.54
C ILE A 271 -6.58 1.06 -2.09
N ILE A 272 -5.57 1.13 -1.21
CA ILE A 272 -5.77 1.46 0.21
C ILE A 272 -6.47 2.81 0.35
N CYS A 273 -5.96 3.83 -0.33
CA CYS A 273 -6.53 5.16 -0.29
C CYS A 273 -7.96 5.18 -0.82
N PHE A 274 -8.25 4.49 -1.93
CA PHE A 274 -9.63 4.37 -2.41
C PHE A 274 -10.55 3.72 -1.37
N LYS A 275 -10.10 2.62 -0.74
CA LYS A 275 -10.87 1.88 0.28
C LYS A 275 -11.16 2.71 1.53
N ILE A 276 -10.25 3.58 1.95
CA ILE A 276 -10.45 4.49 3.08
C ILE A 276 -11.31 5.67 2.67
N ARG A 277 -10.94 6.36 1.58
CA ARG A 277 -11.58 7.61 1.16
C ARG A 277 -13.03 7.48 0.77
N ARG A 278 -13.47 6.33 0.25
CA ARG A 278 -14.89 6.12 -0.09
C ARG A 278 -15.86 6.40 1.06
N PHE A 279 -15.43 6.28 2.33
CA PHE A 279 -16.24 6.63 3.51
C PHE A 279 -16.47 8.12 3.71
N TYR A 280 -15.72 8.98 3.01
CA TYR A 280 -15.84 10.43 3.05
C TYR A 280 -16.69 10.97 1.90
N PHE A 281 -17.25 10.09 1.06
CA PHE A 281 -18.12 10.46 -0.03
C PHE A 281 -19.55 9.97 0.20
N PRO A 282 -20.56 10.71 -0.29
CA PRO A 282 -21.92 10.22 -0.28
C PRO A 282 -22.02 8.85 -0.98
N SER A 283 -22.65 7.88 -0.34
CA SER A 283 -22.81 6.52 -0.87
C SER A 283 -23.52 6.49 -2.23
N SER A 284 -24.36 7.48 -2.52
CA SER A 284 -25.04 7.67 -3.81
C SER A 284 -24.11 7.94 -5.00
N LEU A 285 -22.84 8.29 -4.76
CA LEU A 285 -21.84 8.46 -5.82
C LEU A 285 -21.26 7.15 -6.34
N PHE A 286 -21.56 6.04 -5.67
CA PHE A 286 -21.01 4.72 -5.95
C PHE A 286 -22.04 3.85 -6.65
N GLU A 287 -21.59 3.04 -7.62
CA GLU A 287 -22.47 2.13 -8.35
C GLU A 287 -22.96 1.03 -7.42
N ASN A 288 -22.07 0.54 -6.53
CA ASN A 288 -22.40 -0.46 -5.54
C ASN A 288 -22.34 0.09 -4.10
N SER A 289 -23.45 0.67 -3.65
CA SER A 289 -23.58 1.12 -2.25
C SER A 289 -23.62 -0.02 -1.23
N SER A 290 -23.76 -1.29 -1.66
CA SER A 290 -23.88 -2.43 -0.74
C SER A 290 -22.66 -2.61 0.16
N PHE A 291 -21.52 -2.07 -0.24
CA PHE A 291 -20.32 -2.08 0.59
C PHE A 291 -20.54 -1.28 1.90
N PHE A 292 -21.22 -0.13 1.84
CA PHE A 292 -21.57 0.66 3.03
C PHE A 292 -22.60 -0.08 3.90
N GLU A 293 -23.24 -1.09 3.34
CA GLU A 293 -24.26 -1.91 3.97
C GLU A 293 -23.73 -3.28 4.41
N CYS A 294 -22.40 -3.46 4.46
CA CYS A 294 -21.78 -4.71 4.92
C CYS A 294 -22.29 -5.16 6.29
N PHE A 295 -22.65 -4.21 7.14
CA PHE A 295 -23.21 -4.45 8.47
C PHE A 295 -24.70 -4.07 8.57
N ARG A 296 -25.39 -3.91 7.44
CA ARG A 296 -26.85 -3.71 7.42
C ARG A 296 -27.54 -4.94 7.98
N GLY A 297 -28.51 -4.74 8.87
CA GLY A 297 -29.13 -5.83 9.63
C GLY A 297 -28.40 -6.19 10.93
N TYR A 298 -27.19 -5.65 11.16
CA TYR A 298 -26.61 -5.53 12.51
C TYR A 298 -27.11 -4.26 13.23
N GLU A 299 -28.13 -3.59 12.67
CA GLU A 299 -28.91 -2.55 13.32
C GLU A 299 -29.73 -3.16 14.47
N TYR A 300 -29.54 -2.66 15.69
CA TYR A 300 -30.19 -3.18 16.88
C TYR A 300 -31.72 -2.92 16.83
N GLY A 301 -32.55 -3.70 17.52
CA GLY A 301 -33.91 -3.27 17.88
C GLY A 301 -35.11 -3.75 17.05
N SER A 302 -35.00 -4.48 15.93
CA SER A 302 -36.21 -5.03 15.28
C SER A 302 -36.25 -6.53 14.98
N THR A 303 -35.14 -7.27 14.86
CA THR A 303 -35.11 -8.76 14.92
C THR A 303 -33.67 -9.29 15.05
N GLN A 304 -32.95 -8.99 16.13
CA GLN A 304 -31.56 -9.46 16.29
C GLN A 304 -31.43 -10.69 17.19
N LYS A 305 -31.01 -11.81 16.59
CA LYS A 305 -30.52 -12.99 17.32
C LYS A 305 -29.00 -13.06 17.42
N TYR A 306 -28.24 -12.16 16.77
CA TYR A 306 -26.79 -12.33 16.58
C TYR A 306 -26.04 -11.01 16.77
N LYS A 307 -25.18 -10.95 17.80
CA LYS A 307 -24.11 -9.93 17.92
C LYS A 307 -22.96 -10.36 17.01
N TYR A 308 -22.35 -9.43 16.27
CA TYR A 308 -21.13 -9.77 15.53
C TYR A 308 -20.00 -10.03 16.54
N SER A 309 -19.37 -11.19 16.43
CA SER A 309 -18.20 -11.52 17.24
C SER A 309 -16.97 -10.99 16.53
N PHE A 310 -16.52 -9.82 16.96
CA PHE A 310 -15.29 -9.21 16.45
C PHE A 310 -14.06 -9.82 17.15
N ASN A 311 -12.95 -9.95 16.42
CA ASN A 311 -11.63 -10.17 17.02
C ASN A 311 -10.85 -8.85 16.99
N HIS A 312 -10.12 -8.53 18.07
CA HIS A 312 -9.33 -7.31 18.13
C HIS A 312 -8.21 -7.27 17.07
N THR A 313 -7.69 -8.43 16.66
CA THR A 313 -6.67 -8.54 15.60
C THR A 313 -7.22 -8.19 14.22
N ASP A 314 -8.54 -8.11 14.07
CA ASP A 314 -9.17 -7.75 12.80
C ASP A 314 -9.19 -6.23 12.58
N PHE A 315 -8.71 -5.43 13.55
CA PHE A 315 -8.73 -3.97 13.48
C PHE A 315 -7.34 -3.39 13.40
N LEU A 316 -7.22 -2.36 12.57
CA LEU A 316 -6.02 -1.54 12.45
C LEU A 316 -6.37 -0.11 12.86
N PHE A 317 -5.61 0.42 13.82
CA PHE A 317 -5.77 1.80 14.29
C PHE A 317 -5.32 2.78 13.22
N LEU A 318 -6.19 3.73 12.86
CA LEU A 318 -5.86 4.76 11.87
C LEU A 318 -5.49 6.08 12.54
N ARG A 319 -6.32 6.58 13.45
CA ARG A 319 -6.04 7.82 14.21
C ARG A 319 -6.93 8.00 15.43
N LEU A 320 -6.57 8.98 16.26
CA LEU A 320 -7.42 9.47 17.34
C LEU A 320 -8.55 10.37 16.78
N LEU A 321 -9.80 10.15 17.20
CA LEU A 321 -10.95 11.01 16.87
C LEU A 321 -11.23 12.02 17.99
N GLY A 322 -11.09 11.62 19.25
CA GLY A 322 -11.32 12.49 20.39
C GLY A 322 -11.05 11.84 21.74
N VAL A 323 -10.89 12.68 22.76
CA VAL A 323 -10.68 12.27 24.15
C VAL A 323 -11.77 12.88 25.01
N GLY A 324 -12.56 12.03 25.66
CA GLY A 324 -13.50 12.40 26.71
C GLY A 324 -12.88 12.25 28.09
N SER A 325 -13.61 12.65 29.13
CA SER A 325 -13.16 12.56 30.53
C SER A 325 -12.90 11.12 30.99
N THR A 326 -13.63 10.14 30.45
CA THR A 326 -13.55 8.73 30.86
C THR A 326 -13.31 7.78 29.69
N SER A 327 -13.09 8.29 28.49
CA SER A 327 -13.04 7.48 27.28
C SER A 327 -12.17 8.11 26.20
N THR A 328 -11.59 7.27 25.35
CA THR A 328 -10.91 7.70 24.13
C THR A 328 -11.63 7.11 22.94
N THR A 329 -11.90 7.91 21.91
CA THR A 329 -12.50 7.43 20.66
C THR A 329 -11.50 7.55 19.55
N SER A 330 -11.30 6.46 18.81
CA SER A 330 -10.32 6.36 17.73
C SER A 330 -10.95 5.74 16.50
N LEU A 331 -10.41 6.09 15.34
CA LEU A 331 -10.80 5.54 14.05
C LEU A 331 -10.01 4.26 13.82
N TYR A 332 -10.72 3.19 13.48
CA TYR A 332 -10.14 1.92 13.08
C TYR A 332 -10.70 1.48 11.74
N ILE A 333 -9.92 0.69 11.01
CA ILE A 333 -10.41 -0.08 9.88
C ILE A 333 -10.46 -1.56 10.25
N HIS A 334 -11.59 -2.20 9.97
CA HIS A 334 -11.73 -3.64 10.09
C HIS A 334 -11.16 -4.30 8.83
N ILE A 335 -9.98 -4.89 8.94
CA ILE A 335 -9.18 -5.45 7.84
C ILE A 335 -9.99 -6.44 6.99
N PRO A 336 -10.82 -7.35 7.57
CA PRO A 336 -11.59 -8.29 6.76
C PRO A 336 -12.59 -7.64 5.79
N THR A 337 -13.23 -6.54 6.21
CA THR A 337 -14.30 -5.91 5.42
C THR A 337 -13.91 -4.57 4.81
N PHE A 338 -12.75 -4.03 5.18
CA PHE A 338 -12.34 -2.65 4.90
C PHE A 338 -13.42 -1.64 5.32
N TYR A 339 -14.08 -1.89 6.44
CA TYR A 339 -15.09 -0.99 7.00
C TYR A 339 -14.50 -0.10 8.10
N LEU A 340 -14.84 1.19 8.08
CA LEU A 340 -14.38 2.14 9.09
C LEU A 340 -15.30 2.14 10.31
N PHE A 341 -14.69 2.09 11.48
CA PHE A 341 -15.38 2.12 12.76
C PHE A 341 -14.80 3.19 13.67
N ALA A 342 -15.68 3.86 14.41
CA ALA A 342 -15.28 4.60 15.60
C ALA A 342 -15.26 3.62 16.78
N ILE A 343 -14.10 3.37 17.36
CA ILE A 343 -13.97 2.52 18.54
C ILE A 343 -13.76 3.39 19.76
N LYS A 344 -14.72 3.35 20.68
CA LYS A 344 -14.67 4.05 21.97
C LYS A 344 -14.13 3.12 23.05
N LYS A 345 -12.94 3.44 23.55
CA LYS A 345 -12.23 2.74 24.63
C LYS A 345 -12.55 3.38 25.97
N MET A 346 -12.92 2.57 26.97
CA MET A 346 -13.21 2.99 28.35
C MET A 346 -12.45 2.10 29.35
N LYS A 347 -11.92 2.71 30.42
CA LYS A 347 -11.30 1.97 31.52
C LYS A 347 -12.37 1.43 32.46
N LYS A 348 -12.30 0.14 32.80
CA LYS A 348 -13.07 -0.47 33.87
C LYS A 348 -12.43 -0.06 35.19
N SER A 349 -13.12 0.80 35.91
CA SER A 349 -12.88 1.02 37.33
C SER A 349 -14.21 0.81 38.04
N GLU A 350 -14.16 0.56 39.35
CA GLU A 350 -15.38 0.45 40.16
C GLU A 350 -16.30 1.67 39.99
N TYR A 351 -15.70 2.85 39.85
CA TYR A 351 -16.40 4.10 39.59
C TYR A 351 -17.02 4.17 38.18
N HIS A 352 -16.33 3.67 37.15
CA HIS A 352 -16.79 3.73 35.76
C HIS A 352 -17.70 2.58 35.34
N PHE A 353 -17.75 1.47 36.09
CA PHE A 353 -18.54 0.30 35.73
C PHE A 353 -20.03 0.65 35.48
N LYS A 354 -20.63 1.46 36.35
CA LYS A 354 -22.02 1.92 36.17
C LYS A 354 -22.22 2.76 34.91
N LEU A 355 -21.22 3.56 34.51
CA LEU A 355 -21.29 4.35 33.29
C LEU A 355 -21.18 3.47 32.04
N ILE A 356 -20.27 2.49 32.06
CA ILE A 356 -20.09 1.52 30.99
C ILE A 356 -21.36 0.71 30.79
N GLU A 357 -21.95 0.16 31.85
CA GLU A 357 -23.20 -0.62 31.75
C GLU A 357 -24.37 0.23 31.29
N ARG A 358 -24.49 1.49 31.76
CA ARG A 358 -25.52 2.40 31.29
C ARG A 358 -25.38 2.70 29.80
N GLU A 359 -24.17 2.97 29.33
CA GLU A 359 -23.90 3.25 27.92
C GLU A 359 -24.12 2.01 27.04
N ARG A 360 -23.62 0.84 27.46
CA ARG A 360 -23.92 -0.44 26.79
C ARG A 360 -25.42 -0.67 26.70
N SER A 361 -26.12 -0.55 27.82
CA SER A 361 -27.57 -0.76 27.91
C SER A 361 -28.37 0.20 27.02
N PHE A 362 -27.90 1.44 26.86
CA PHE A 362 -28.49 2.39 25.92
C PHE A 362 -28.36 1.90 24.47
N TYR A 363 -27.13 1.59 24.03
CA TYR A 363 -26.91 1.10 22.67
C TYR A 363 -27.61 -0.25 22.40
N GLU A 364 -27.71 -1.10 23.43
CA GLU A 364 -28.44 -2.37 23.40
C GLU A 364 -29.95 -2.22 23.61
N GLN A 365 -30.53 -1.02 23.62
CA GLN A 365 -31.99 -0.87 23.71
C GLN A 365 -32.54 0.06 22.63
N PHE A 366 -31.74 1.01 22.18
CA PHE A 366 -32.17 2.04 21.26
C PHE A 366 -31.46 1.90 19.92
N SER A 367 -32.25 1.97 18.85
CA SER A 367 -31.79 2.02 17.48
C SER A 367 -32.70 2.96 16.71
N HIS A 368 -32.11 3.95 16.06
CA HIS A 368 -32.82 4.99 15.34
C HIS A 368 -31.91 5.54 14.25
N PRO A 369 -32.43 5.94 13.07
CA PRO A 369 -31.63 6.58 12.02
C PRO A 369 -30.89 7.88 12.40
N PHE A 370 -31.11 8.41 13.61
CA PHE A 370 -30.44 9.61 14.14
C PHE A 370 -29.61 9.31 15.40
N ILE A 371 -29.42 8.03 15.71
CA ILE A 371 -28.54 7.54 16.76
C ILE A 371 -27.45 6.74 16.05
N VAL A 372 -26.19 6.97 16.42
CA VAL A 372 -25.05 6.25 15.84
C VAL A 372 -25.25 4.73 16.00
N ASN A 373 -25.01 3.96 14.94
CA ASN A 373 -25.15 2.52 15.01
C ASN A 373 -24.10 1.92 15.95
N TYR A 374 -24.54 0.97 16.77
CA TYR A 374 -23.70 0.18 17.66
C TYR A 374 -23.59 -1.26 17.14
N TYR A 375 -22.38 -1.70 16.83
CA TYR A 375 -22.14 -3.01 16.23
C TYR A 375 -21.73 -4.07 17.26
N GLY A 376 -21.35 -3.65 18.47
CA GLY A 376 -20.98 -4.55 19.56
C GLY A 376 -19.84 -4.03 20.41
N SER A 377 -19.27 -4.91 21.23
CA SER A 377 -18.15 -4.59 22.10
C SER A 377 -17.04 -5.62 22.02
N LEU A 378 -15.80 -5.16 22.19
CA LEU A 378 -14.62 -6.01 22.36
C LEU A 378 -14.16 -5.97 23.81
N ASN A 379 -13.79 -7.14 24.34
CA ASN A 379 -13.02 -7.25 25.56
C ASN A 379 -11.56 -7.50 25.16
N TYR A 380 -10.77 -6.44 25.03
CA TYR A 380 -9.35 -6.55 24.73
C TYR A 380 -8.55 -6.98 25.96
N SER A 381 -8.94 -6.48 27.13
CA SER A 381 -8.32 -6.78 28.42
C SER A 381 -9.37 -6.84 29.54
N GLU A 382 -8.96 -7.37 30.69
CA GLU A 382 -9.80 -7.42 31.89
C GLU A 382 -10.21 -6.02 32.36
N ASP A 383 -9.39 -5.00 32.09
CA ASP A 383 -9.53 -3.63 32.59
C ASP A 383 -10.11 -2.63 31.58
N GLU A 384 -10.46 -3.05 30.37
CA GLU A 384 -10.96 -2.14 29.33
C GLU A 384 -12.20 -2.69 28.63
N VAL A 385 -13.10 -1.79 28.23
CA VAL A 385 -14.24 -2.07 27.34
C VAL A 385 -14.09 -1.21 26.09
N PHE A 386 -14.33 -1.81 24.95
CA PHE A 386 -14.32 -1.14 23.66
C PHE A 386 -15.72 -1.24 23.06
N PHE A 387 -16.32 -0.12 22.71
CA PHE A 387 -17.57 -0.06 21.96
C PHE A 387 -17.25 0.19 20.48
N ILE A 388 -17.81 -0.64 19.61
CA ILE A 388 -17.67 -0.50 18.16
C ILE A 388 -18.88 0.25 17.65
N LEU A 389 -18.64 1.47 17.18
CA LEU A 389 -19.64 2.41 16.71
C LEU A 389 -19.42 2.72 15.23
N GLU A 390 -20.49 3.14 14.58
CA GLU A 390 -20.43 3.72 13.24
C GLU A 390 -19.54 4.95 13.20
N PHE A 391 -18.71 5.02 12.16
CA PHE A 391 -17.88 6.18 11.89
C PHE A 391 -18.68 7.23 11.10
N MET A 392 -18.71 8.46 11.61
CA MET A 392 -19.32 9.61 10.96
C MET A 392 -18.23 10.49 10.33
N SER A 393 -18.16 10.53 9.00
CA SER A 393 -17.07 11.20 8.25
C SER A 393 -16.97 12.70 8.52
N GLU A 394 -18.11 13.36 8.72
CA GLU A 394 -18.22 14.81 8.93
C GLU A 394 -17.97 15.23 10.39
N GLY A 395 -17.71 14.27 11.29
CA GLY A 395 -17.44 14.55 12.69
C GLY A 395 -18.67 15.07 13.45
N THR A 396 -18.43 16.00 14.39
CA THR A 396 -19.46 16.61 15.23
C THR A 396 -20.09 17.83 14.55
N LEU A 397 -21.41 18.01 14.71
CA LEU A 397 -22.18 19.17 14.22
C LEU A 397 -21.79 20.51 14.88
#